data_AF-A0A285JBL6-F1
#
_entry.id   AF-A0A285JBL6-F1
#
_cell.length_a   1.000
_cell.length_b   1.000
_cell.length_c   1.000
_cell.angle_alpha   90.00
_cell.angle_beta   90.00
_cell.angle_gamma   90.00
#
_symmetry.space_group_name_H-M   'P 1'
#
loop_
_entity.id
_entity.type
_entity.pdbx_description
1 polymer ?
#
loop_
_entity_poly.entity_id
_entity_poly.type
_entity_poly.pdbx_seq_one_letter_code
_entity_poly.pdbx_strand_id
1 'polypeptide(L)'
;MSDNPSDNRLFLLYDSSFDDMDAEGCPGFGFVLLFNEADISQFTAGENPACPAVSMLFTDHADGSISGDLLGWAHLDAEIFQHYPLGQFLTLMEQAAQVAVNAFRQVGQVPDKLVALNLPDDDLIQFDVQFNDLQLEDKQSELMLAQQLMVGRPYLDS
;
A
#
# COMPACT_ATOMS: atom_id res chain seq x y z
N MET A 1 27.80 -6.88 -13.14
CA MET A 1 27.10 -6.10 -12.09
C MET A 1 26.26 -7.12 -11.37
N SER A 2 26.61 -7.40 -10.13
CA SER A 2 25.96 -8.46 -9.36
C SER A 2 24.63 -7.92 -8.87
N ASP A 3 23.52 -8.41 -9.43
CA ASP A 3 22.22 -8.33 -8.77
C ASP A 3 22.40 -8.91 -7.37
N ASN A 4 22.21 -8.07 -6.35
CA ASN A 4 22.26 -8.53 -4.97
C ASN A 4 20.94 -9.29 -4.72
N PRO A 5 20.95 -10.61 -4.49
CA PRO A 5 19.74 -11.39 -4.16
C PRO A 5 19.28 -11.13 -2.71
N SER A 6 19.56 -9.95 -2.16
CA SER A 6 19.38 -9.59 -0.75
C SER A 6 18.26 -8.58 -0.53
N ASP A 7 17.67 -8.05 -1.59
CA ASP A 7 16.59 -7.07 -1.47
C ASP A 7 15.24 -7.74 -1.73
N ASN A 8 14.75 -8.45 -0.73
CA ASN A 8 13.41 -9.07 -0.72
C ASN A 8 12.28 -8.03 -0.57
N ARG A 9 12.55 -6.77 -0.89
CA ARG A 9 11.61 -5.67 -0.77
C ARG A 9 10.85 -5.50 -2.07
N LEU A 10 9.55 -5.30 -1.94
CA LEU A 10 8.65 -4.97 -3.03
C LEU A 10 8.00 -3.62 -2.74
N PHE A 11 7.90 -2.79 -3.76
CA PHE A 11 7.52 -1.39 -3.60
C PHE A 11 6.21 -1.15 -4.33
N LEU A 12 5.13 -0.90 -3.59
CA LEU A 12 3.88 -0.45 -4.16
C LEU A 12 3.81 1.06 -4.04
N LEU A 13 3.71 1.75 -5.17
CA LEU A 13 3.60 3.20 -5.25
C LEU A 13 2.18 3.56 -5.62
N TYR A 14 1.59 4.48 -4.86
CA TYR A 14 0.25 4.98 -5.15
C TYR A 14 0.28 5.82 -6.43
N ASP A 15 -0.70 5.55 -7.29
CA ASP A 15 -0.90 6.25 -8.55
C ASP A 15 -2.35 6.74 -8.61
N SER A 16 -2.53 8.01 -8.26
CA SER A 16 -3.85 8.64 -8.20
C SER A 16 -4.53 8.76 -9.57
N SER A 17 -3.83 8.51 -10.68
CA SER A 17 -4.44 8.52 -12.01
C SER A 17 -5.47 7.40 -12.20
N PHE A 18 -5.42 6.35 -11.37
CA PHE A 18 -6.40 5.27 -11.38
C PHE A 18 -7.60 5.52 -10.47
N ASP A 19 -7.61 6.56 -9.63
CA ASP A 19 -8.71 6.79 -8.66
C ASP A 19 -10.02 7.14 -9.35
N ASP A 20 -9.95 7.71 -10.56
CA ASP A 20 -11.11 8.01 -11.40
C ASP A 20 -11.63 6.77 -12.13
N MET A 21 -10.98 5.61 -12.01
CA MET A 21 -11.52 4.36 -12.56
C MET A 21 -12.78 3.98 -11.79
N ASP A 22 -13.88 3.78 -12.53
CA ASP A 22 -15.17 3.43 -11.94
C ASP A 22 -15.10 2.05 -11.27
N ALA A 23 -14.89 2.06 -9.95
CA ALA A 23 -15.00 0.89 -9.08
C ALA A 23 -16.45 0.68 -8.62
N GLU A 24 -17.40 0.74 -9.56
CA GLU A 24 -18.83 0.57 -9.34
C GLU A 24 -19.41 1.54 -8.28
N GLY A 25 -18.91 2.78 -8.27
CA GLY A 25 -19.30 3.78 -7.27
C GLY A 25 -18.67 3.59 -5.88
N CYS A 26 -17.72 2.68 -5.73
CA CYS A 26 -16.89 2.53 -4.53
C CYS A 26 -15.57 3.33 -4.66
N PRO A 27 -14.93 3.73 -3.55
CA PRO A 27 -13.57 4.25 -3.60
C PRO A 27 -12.59 3.19 -4.14
N GLY A 28 -11.82 3.56 -5.17
CA GLY A 28 -10.74 2.77 -5.74
C GLY A 28 -9.40 3.47 -5.56
N PHE A 29 -8.35 2.71 -5.27
CA PHE A 29 -6.99 3.21 -5.04
C PHE A 29 -5.99 2.49 -5.93
N GLY A 30 -5.35 3.22 -6.83
CA GLY A 30 -4.36 2.67 -7.76
C GLY A 30 -2.99 2.46 -7.16
N PHE A 31 -2.40 1.28 -7.36
CA PHE A 31 -1.02 1.02 -6.97
C PHE A 31 -0.22 0.38 -8.10
N VAL A 32 1.04 0.78 -8.22
CA VAL A 32 2.01 0.17 -9.13
C VAL A 32 3.09 -0.53 -8.31
N LEU A 33 3.18 -1.85 -8.47
CA LEU A 33 4.21 -2.69 -7.89
C LEU A 33 5.48 -2.63 -8.72
N LEU A 34 6.58 -2.23 -8.09
CA LEU A 34 7.94 -2.26 -8.60
C LEU A 34 8.79 -3.26 -7.81
N PHE A 35 9.74 -3.88 -8.50
CA PHE A 35 10.58 -4.96 -7.98
C PHE A 35 11.99 -4.50 -7.57
N ASN A 36 12.34 -3.23 -7.83
CA ASN A 36 13.65 -2.67 -7.53
C ASN A 36 13.52 -1.25 -6.97
N GLU A 37 14.27 -0.96 -5.91
CA GLU A 37 14.29 0.37 -5.28
C GLU A 37 14.79 1.45 -6.24
N ALA A 38 15.73 1.13 -7.13
CA ALA A 38 16.25 2.09 -8.11
C ALA A 38 15.16 2.63 -9.06
N ASP A 39 14.16 1.79 -9.35
CA ASP A 39 13.08 2.10 -10.29
C ASP A 39 12.05 3.07 -9.69
N ILE A 40 11.97 3.17 -8.36
CA ILE A 40 11.09 4.12 -7.67
C ILE A 40 11.40 5.55 -8.09
N SER A 41 12.68 5.88 -8.27
CA SER A 41 13.10 7.23 -8.66
C SER A 41 12.69 7.63 -10.09
N GLN A 42 12.31 6.66 -10.91
CA GLN A 42 11.88 6.84 -12.30
C GLN A 42 10.36 6.72 -12.45
N PHE A 43 9.66 6.33 -11.38
CA PHE A 43 8.21 6.21 -11.38
C PHE A 43 7.55 7.59 -11.50
N THR A 44 6.57 7.68 -12.40
CA THR A 44 5.73 8.86 -12.59
C THR A 44 4.28 8.42 -12.69
N ALA A 45 3.42 8.93 -11.81
CA ALA A 45 2.00 8.60 -11.78
C ALA A 45 1.33 8.96 -13.12
N GLY A 46 0.48 8.05 -13.62
CA GLY A 46 -0.22 8.20 -14.90
C GLY A 46 0.62 7.92 -16.16
N GLU A 47 1.89 7.53 -16.00
CA GLU A 47 2.74 7.10 -17.11
C GLU A 47 3.02 5.60 -17.04
N ASN A 48 3.22 4.97 -18.22
CA ASN A 48 3.62 3.57 -18.25
C ASN A 48 5.06 3.43 -17.72
N PRO A 49 5.31 2.54 -16.74
CA PRO A 49 6.66 2.31 -16.23
C PRO A 49 7.60 1.85 -17.34
N ALA A 50 8.83 2.39 -17.35
CA ALA A 50 9.91 1.97 -18.27
C ALA A 50 10.65 0.70 -17.80
N CYS A 51 10.16 0.09 -16.72
CA CYS A 51 10.72 -1.07 -16.04
C CYS A 51 9.61 -2.11 -15.78
N PRO A 52 9.97 -3.35 -15.39
CA PRO A 52 8.98 -4.36 -15.02
C PRO A 52 8.12 -3.90 -13.85
N ALA A 53 6.80 -3.89 -14.06
CA ALA A 53 5.85 -3.38 -13.08
C ALA A 53 4.48 -4.04 -13.21
N VAL A 54 3.68 -3.97 -12.15
CA VAL A 54 2.30 -4.46 -12.14
C VAL A 54 1.36 -3.40 -11.57
N SER A 55 0.33 -3.03 -12.32
CA SER A 55 -0.69 -2.07 -11.89
C SER A 55 -1.88 -2.82 -11.30
N MET A 56 -2.37 -2.35 -10.15
CA MET A 56 -3.46 -2.93 -9.38
C MET A 56 -4.41 -1.83 -8.91
N LEU A 57 -5.69 -2.18 -8.74
CA LEU A 57 -6.73 -1.32 -8.18
C LEU A 57 -7.24 -1.95 -6.90
N PHE A 58 -7.21 -1.23 -5.79
CA PHE A 58 -7.74 -1.68 -4.51
C PHE A 58 -9.07 -0.98 -4.23
N THR A 59 -10.12 -1.75 -4.00
CA THR A 59 -11.49 -1.21 -3.87
C THR A 59 -12.00 -1.38 -2.44
N ASP A 60 -12.53 -0.29 -1.88
CA ASP A 60 -13.22 -0.26 -0.60
C ASP A 60 -14.74 -0.42 -0.81
N HIS A 61 -15.27 -1.62 -0.68
CA HIS A 61 -16.69 -1.89 -0.95
C HIS A 61 -17.59 -1.35 0.17
N ALA A 62 -18.80 -0.92 -0.20
CA ALA A 62 -19.78 -0.38 0.74
C ALA A 62 -20.25 -1.38 1.82
N ASP A 63 -20.09 -2.69 1.58
CA ASP A 63 -20.39 -3.74 2.57
C ASP A 63 -19.24 -3.97 3.57
N GLY A 64 -18.15 -3.22 3.44
CA GLY A 64 -16.96 -3.29 4.27
C GLY A 64 -15.91 -4.27 3.75
N SER A 65 -16.19 -5.04 2.69
CA SER A 65 -15.21 -5.91 2.04
C SER A 65 -14.17 -5.11 1.24
N ILE A 66 -13.03 -5.74 0.97
CA ILE A 66 -11.92 -5.14 0.22
C ILE A 66 -11.55 -6.12 -0.88
N SER A 67 -11.33 -5.59 -2.09
CA SER A 67 -10.83 -6.38 -3.21
C SER A 67 -9.61 -5.73 -3.84
N GLY A 68 -8.80 -6.55 -4.51
CA GLY A 68 -7.72 -6.11 -5.37
C GLY A 68 -7.91 -6.66 -6.77
N ASP A 69 -7.98 -5.75 -7.75
CA ASP A 69 -8.10 -6.06 -9.17
C ASP A 69 -6.79 -5.79 -9.89
N LEU A 70 -6.46 -6.66 -10.83
CA LEU A 70 -5.25 -6.55 -11.63
C LEU A 70 -5.54 -5.74 -12.89
N LEU A 71 -4.88 -4.59 -13.05
CA LEU A 71 -5.09 -3.69 -14.18
C LEU A 71 -4.18 -4.03 -15.37
N GLY A 72 -2.93 -4.42 -15.10
CA GLY A 72 -2.00 -4.77 -16.18
C GLY A 72 -0.55 -4.93 -15.73
N TRP A 73 0.31 -5.23 -16.71
CA TRP A 73 1.75 -5.42 -16.53
C TRP A 73 2.54 -4.56 -17.52
N ALA A 74 3.64 -4.00 -17.05
CA ALA A 74 4.68 -3.44 -17.89
C ALA A 74 5.81 -4.46 -18.05
N HIS A 75 6.36 -4.61 -19.26
CA HIS A 75 7.49 -5.52 -19.56
C HIS A 75 7.27 -6.97 -19.08
N LEU A 76 6.11 -7.55 -19.40
CA LEU A 76 5.70 -8.90 -18.97
C LEU A 76 6.71 -10.02 -19.31
N ASP A 77 7.55 -9.80 -20.32
CA ASP A 77 8.61 -10.71 -20.76
C ASP A 77 9.88 -10.68 -19.89
N ALA A 78 9.94 -9.78 -18.89
CA ALA A 78 11.07 -9.67 -17.98
C ALA A 78 11.23 -10.91 -17.08
N GLU A 79 12.48 -11.30 -16.84
CA GLU A 79 12.82 -12.51 -16.05
C GLU A 79 12.32 -12.44 -14.59
N ILE A 80 12.14 -11.25 -14.03
CA ILE A 80 11.67 -11.07 -12.64
C ILE A 80 10.34 -11.77 -12.38
N PHE A 81 9.44 -11.80 -13.36
CA PHE A 81 8.14 -12.47 -13.25
C PHE A 81 8.25 -13.99 -13.18
N GLN A 82 9.35 -14.58 -13.64
CA GLN A 82 9.61 -16.02 -13.51
C GLN A 82 10.02 -16.40 -12.07
N HIS A 83 10.50 -15.42 -11.30
CA HIS A 83 10.94 -15.60 -9.92
C HIS A 83 9.83 -15.32 -8.90
N TYR A 84 8.63 -14.94 -9.37
CA TYR A 84 7.52 -14.56 -8.51
C TYR A 84 6.29 -15.47 -8.76
N PRO A 85 6.09 -16.53 -7.95
CA PRO A 85 4.95 -17.42 -8.10
C PRO A 85 3.61 -16.69 -7.99
N LEU A 86 2.64 -17.08 -8.81
CA LEU A 86 1.31 -16.46 -8.84
C LEU A 86 0.62 -16.44 -7.47
N GLY A 87 0.77 -17.51 -6.67
CA GLY A 87 0.19 -17.57 -5.33
C GLY A 87 0.73 -16.47 -4.41
N GLN A 88 2.05 -16.26 -4.44
CA GLN A 88 2.71 -15.21 -3.64
C GLN A 88 2.28 -13.81 -4.10
N PHE A 89 2.09 -13.63 -5.41
CA PHE A 89 1.55 -12.38 -5.97
C PHE A 89 0.13 -12.08 -5.48
N LEU A 90 -0.76 -13.08 -5.53
CA LEU A 90 -2.14 -12.90 -5.07
C LEU A 90 -2.19 -12.59 -3.57
N THR A 91 -1.38 -13.28 -2.76
CA THR A 91 -1.26 -12.98 -1.32
C THR A 91 -0.73 -11.58 -1.05
N LEU A 92 0.29 -11.14 -1.80
CA LEU A 92 0.80 -9.76 -1.72
C LEU A 92 -0.29 -8.75 -2.03
N MET A 93 -1.00 -8.94 -3.13
CA MET A 93 -2.06 -8.03 -3.58
C MET A 93 -3.18 -7.93 -2.56
N GLU A 94 -3.66 -9.06 -2.05
CA GLU A 94 -4.73 -9.12 -1.05
C GLU A 94 -4.33 -8.38 0.24
N GLN A 95 -3.14 -8.66 0.78
CA GLN A 95 -2.68 -8.02 2.01
C GLN A 95 -2.35 -6.54 1.81
N ALA A 96 -1.78 -6.16 0.65
CA ALA A 96 -1.53 -4.77 0.33
C ALA A 96 -2.83 -3.95 0.22
N ALA A 97 -3.86 -4.51 -0.42
CA ALA A 97 -5.18 -3.88 -0.49
C ALA A 97 -5.76 -3.67 0.91
N GLN A 98 -5.65 -4.70 1.77
CA GLN A 98 -6.12 -4.62 3.15
C GLN A 98 -5.39 -3.53 3.94
N VAL A 99 -4.08 -3.36 3.75
CA VAL A 99 -3.27 -2.32 4.40
C VAL A 99 -3.62 -0.93 3.88
N ALA A 100 -3.65 -0.73 2.56
CA ALA A 100 -3.93 0.57 1.95
C ALA A 100 -5.32 1.09 2.32
N VAL A 101 -6.35 0.25 2.17
CA VAL A 101 -7.74 0.65 2.44
C VAL A 101 -7.95 0.88 3.94
N ASN A 102 -7.36 0.05 4.82
CA ASN A 102 -7.47 0.30 6.26
C ASN A 102 -6.78 1.58 6.69
N ALA A 103 -5.62 1.90 6.10
CA ALA A 103 -4.95 3.16 6.36
C ALA A 103 -5.85 4.34 5.96
N PHE A 104 -6.44 4.29 4.76
CA PHE A 104 -7.41 5.29 4.31
C PHE A 104 -8.59 5.43 5.26
N ARG A 105 -9.21 4.32 5.68
CA ARG A 105 -10.33 4.32 6.64
C ARG A 105 -9.98 4.93 8.00
N GLN A 106 -8.73 4.78 8.45
CA GLN A 106 -8.27 5.24 9.77
C GLN A 106 -7.86 6.71 9.79
N VAL A 107 -7.10 7.16 8.79
CA VAL A 107 -6.49 8.51 8.78
C VAL A 107 -6.99 9.39 7.64
N GLY A 108 -7.89 8.89 6.79
CA GLY A 108 -8.47 9.65 5.67
C GLY A 108 -7.50 9.90 4.53
N GLN A 109 -6.35 9.23 4.50
CA GLN A 109 -5.31 9.39 3.49
C GLN A 109 -4.86 8.03 2.98
N VAL A 110 -4.64 7.93 1.67
CA VAL A 110 -4.09 6.75 1.02
C VAL A 110 -2.56 6.78 1.19
N PRO A 111 -1.91 5.67 1.56
CA PRO A 111 -0.46 5.64 1.64
C PRO A 111 0.19 5.90 0.28
N ASP A 112 1.13 6.84 0.23
CA ASP A 112 1.91 7.11 -0.99
C ASP A 112 2.75 5.90 -1.42
N LYS A 113 3.22 5.12 -0.45
CA LYS A 113 4.06 3.95 -0.70
C LYS A 113 3.88 2.89 0.37
N LEU A 114 3.80 1.64 -0.08
CA LEU A 114 3.90 0.46 0.76
C LEU A 114 5.15 -0.32 0.38
N VAL A 115 5.98 -0.66 1.37
CA VAL A 115 7.15 -1.51 1.16
C VAL A 115 6.90 -2.86 1.82
N ALA A 116 6.62 -3.86 0.99
CA ALA A 116 6.49 -5.24 1.45
C ALA A 116 7.87 -5.83 1.73
N LEU A 117 8.06 -6.32 2.95
CA LEU A 117 9.24 -7.07 3.37
C LEU A 117 8.88 -8.55 3.26
N ASN A 118 9.38 -9.23 2.22
CA ASN A 118 9.10 -10.65 2.04
C ASN A 118 9.92 -11.48 3.05
N LEU A 119 9.23 -11.99 4.07
CA LEU A 119 9.79 -12.91 5.07
C LEU A 119 9.63 -14.35 4.56
N PRO A 120 10.71 -15.15 4.47
CA PRO A 120 10.71 -16.43 3.76
C PRO A 120 9.86 -17.56 4.40
N ASP A 121 9.27 -17.35 5.59
CA ASP A 121 8.60 -18.41 6.37
C ASP A 121 7.24 -17.97 6.98
N ASP A 122 6.63 -16.87 6.52
CA ASP A 122 5.40 -16.35 7.12
C ASP A 122 4.27 -16.18 6.08
N ASP A 123 3.05 -16.57 6.47
CA ASP A 123 1.84 -16.33 5.66
C ASP A 123 1.46 -14.83 5.64
N LEU A 124 2.02 -14.06 6.59
CA LEU A 124 1.79 -12.62 6.74
C LEU A 124 2.97 -11.81 6.21
N ILE A 125 2.69 -10.89 5.29
CA ILE A 125 3.65 -9.97 4.72
C ILE A 125 3.68 -8.72 5.60
N GLN A 126 4.88 -8.35 6.05
CA GLN A 126 5.07 -7.09 6.76
C GLN A 126 5.14 -5.94 5.74
N PHE A 127 4.35 -4.90 5.98
CA PHE A 127 4.38 -3.67 5.18
C PHE A 127 4.90 -2.49 6.01
N ASP A 128 5.91 -1.80 5.49
CA ASP A 128 6.23 -0.44 5.91
C ASP A 128 5.36 0.54 5.12
N VAL A 129 4.58 1.36 5.84
CA VAL A 129 3.57 2.26 5.27
C VAL A 129 4.09 3.69 5.32
N GLN A 130 4.22 4.33 4.17
CA GLN A 130 4.80 5.66 4.06
C GLN A 130 3.79 6.65 3.48
N PHE A 131 3.74 7.83 4.10
CA PHE A 131 2.99 8.99 3.64
C PHE A 131 3.97 10.15 3.47
N ASN A 132 3.94 10.82 2.31
CA ASN A 132 4.83 11.93 2.00
C ASN A 132 4.36 13.24 2.67
N ASP A 133 3.04 13.45 2.71
CA ASP A 133 2.42 14.72 3.13
C ASP A 133 1.49 14.57 4.36
N LEU A 134 1.60 13.46 5.10
CA LEU A 134 0.81 13.27 6.32
C LEU A 134 1.28 14.23 7.41
N GLN A 135 0.72 15.43 7.40
CA GLN A 135 0.67 16.28 8.58
C GLN A 135 -0.44 15.74 9.47
N LEU A 136 -0.10 14.80 10.34
CA LEU A 136 -0.91 14.58 11.53
C LEU A 136 -1.04 15.95 12.19
N GLU A 137 -2.27 16.46 12.37
CA GLU A 137 -2.52 17.63 13.20
C GLU A 137 -2.23 17.25 14.66
N ASP A 138 -0.95 17.05 14.95
CA ASP A 138 -0.38 16.30 16.08
C ASP A 138 -0.70 16.93 17.44
N LYS A 139 -1.31 18.11 17.48
CA LYS A 139 -1.71 18.74 18.74
C LYS A 139 -3.14 18.47 19.14
N GLN A 140 -4.09 18.33 18.21
CA GLN A 140 -5.49 18.11 18.60
C GLN A 140 -5.81 16.62 18.78
N SER A 141 -5.23 15.77 17.95
CA SER A 141 -5.44 14.31 18.01
C SER A 141 -4.79 13.68 19.24
N GLU A 142 -3.56 14.08 19.61
CA GLU A 142 -2.96 13.69 20.90
C GLU A 142 -3.75 14.22 22.09
N LEU A 143 -4.26 15.46 22.03
CA LEU A 143 -5.08 16.04 23.10
C LEU A 143 -6.41 15.30 23.27
N MET A 144 -7.08 14.91 22.18
CA MET A 144 -8.30 14.10 22.25
C MET A 144 -8.01 12.70 22.78
N LEU A 145 -6.92 12.05 22.35
CA LEU A 145 -6.52 10.74 22.86
C LEU A 145 -6.18 10.82 24.36
N ALA A 146 -5.43 11.84 24.78
CA ALA A 146 -5.11 12.09 26.19
C ALA A 146 -6.37 12.41 27.02
N GLN A 147 -7.31 13.21 26.49
CA GLN A 147 -8.58 13.49 27.16
C GLN A 147 -9.45 12.23 27.29
N GLN A 148 -9.53 11.39 26.25
CA GLN A 148 -10.25 10.12 26.30
C GLN A 148 -9.64 9.13 27.29
N LEU A 149 -8.30 9.13 27.45
CA LEU A 149 -7.61 8.31 28.45
C LEU A 149 -7.74 8.85 29.90
N MET A 150 -8.10 10.13 30.06
CA MET A 150 -8.38 10.76 31.35
C MET A 150 -9.85 10.69 31.76
N VAL A 151 -10.78 10.67 30.80
CA VAL A 151 -12.23 10.47 31.03
C VAL A 151 -12.49 9.00 31.35
N GLY A 152 -12.35 8.64 32.62
CA GLY A 152 -12.54 7.28 33.11
C GLY A 152 -11.66 6.89 34.29
N ARG A 153 -10.74 7.76 34.75
CA ARG A 153 -9.93 7.52 35.96
C ARG A 153 -10.52 8.28 37.15
N PRO A 154 -11.12 7.60 38.15
CA PRO A 154 -11.82 8.25 39.28
C PRO A 154 -10.93 8.94 40.32
N TYR A 155 -9.62 9.09 40.10
CA TYR A 155 -8.65 9.40 41.17
C TYR A 155 -7.91 10.74 41.02
N LEU A 156 -8.44 11.69 40.25
CA LEU A 156 -7.85 13.04 40.14
C LEU A 156 -8.83 14.18 40.47
N ASP A 157 -9.90 13.89 41.22
CA ASP A 157 -10.59 14.91 42.03
C ASP A 157 -10.26 14.63 43.51
N SER A 158 -9.15 15.20 43.97
CA SER A 158 -8.85 15.43 45.40
C SER A 158 -7.96 16.65 45.52
#